data_AF-A0A7M2WSX6-F1
#
_entry.id   AF-A0A7M2WSX6-F1
#
_cell.length_a   1.000
_cell.length_b   1.000
_cell.length_c   1.000
_cell.angle_alpha   90.00
_cell.angle_beta   90.00
_cell.angle_gamma   90.00
#
_symmetry.space_group_name_H-M   'P 1'
#
loop_
_entity.id
_entity.type
_entity.pdbx_description
1 polymer ?
#
loop_
_entity_poly.entity_id
_entity_poly.type
_entity_poly.pdbx_seq_one_letter_code
_entity_poly.pdbx_strand_id
1 'polypeptide(L)' 'MAAKKSTTAKPAAKKTSAKGKSTSVRHTPIPQVESVVMPAAVEVTPDMIARRAYEIWTMRGGSEIDNWTAAENELRAA' A
#
# COMPACT_ATOMS: atom_id res chain seq x y z
N MET A 1 4.47 18.59 56.94
CA MET A 1 5.91 18.27 57.00
C MET A 1 6.36 17.99 55.57
N ALA A 2 7.06 18.91 54.89
CA ALA A 2 8.53 19.00 54.77
C ALA A 2 9.12 17.76 54.02
N ALA A 3 9.95 17.84 52.97
CA ALA A 3 10.75 18.93 52.42
C ALA A 3 11.17 18.64 50.95
N LYS A 4 11.49 19.73 50.25
CA LYS A 4 12.20 19.83 48.96
C LYS A 4 13.55 19.07 48.98
N LYS A 5 14.08 18.70 47.80
CA LYS A 5 15.51 18.82 47.45
C LYS A 5 15.76 18.68 45.95
N SER A 6 16.03 19.82 45.32
CA SER A 6 16.68 19.98 44.02
C SER A 6 18.17 19.67 44.13
N THR A 7 18.83 19.18 43.08
CA THR A 7 20.28 19.36 42.89
C THR A 7 20.63 19.44 41.41
N THR A 8 21.20 20.58 41.05
CA THR A 8 21.77 20.97 39.76
C THR A 8 23.25 20.59 39.73
N ALA A 9 23.76 20.08 38.60
CA ALA A 9 25.16 20.28 38.21
C ALA A 9 25.35 20.16 36.68
N LYS A 10 26.06 21.14 36.13
CA LYS A 10 26.51 21.43 34.75
C LYS A 10 28.04 21.68 34.87
N PRO A 11 28.88 21.88 33.83
CA PRO A 11 29.06 21.33 32.47
C PRO A 11 30.47 20.69 32.28
N ALA A 12 30.79 20.10 31.11
CA ALA A 12 32.14 20.22 30.51
C ALA A 12 32.14 19.77 29.03
N ALA A 13 32.77 20.56 28.18
CA ALA A 13 32.91 20.38 26.75
C ALA A 13 34.13 19.51 26.38
N LYS A 14 34.07 18.76 25.27
CA LYS A 14 35.09 18.82 24.20
C LYS A 14 34.73 18.01 22.95
N LYS A 15 35.06 18.61 21.81
CA LYS A 15 35.03 18.13 20.43
C LYS A 15 35.89 16.89 20.22
N THR A 16 35.42 15.97 19.37
CA THR A 16 36.16 15.11 18.41
C THR A 16 35.11 14.17 17.80
N SER A 17 35.12 13.68 16.58
CA SER A 17 35.84 13.92 15.33
C SER A 17 35.06 13.10 14.28
N ALA A 18 35.07 13.58 13.04
CA ALA A 18 35.05 12.77 11.83
C ALA A 18 34.10 11.55 11.75
N LYS A 19 33.12 11.63 10.85
CA LYS A 19 33.27 11.20 9.45
C LYS A 19 31.87 10.98 8.90
N GLY A 20 31.33 12.03 8.28
CA GLY A 20 30.16 11.89 7.43
C GLY A 20 30.51 10.87 6.35
N LYS A 21 29.90 9.69 6.42
CA LYS A 21 29.90 8.76 5.29
C LYS A 21 29.01 9.41 4.24
N SER A 22 29.63 10.21 3.38
CA SER A 22 29.05 10.67 2.13
C SER A 22 28.75 9.41 1.32
N THR A 23 27.53 8.91 1.42
CA THR A 23 27.02 7.95 0.45
C THR A 23 26.95 8.72 -0.85
N SER A 24 27.89 8.45 -1.76
CA SER A 24 27.80 8.92 -3.14
C SER A 24 26.46 8.45 -3.68
N VAL A 25 25.50 9.37 -3.73
CA VAL A 25 24.20 9.16 -4.36
C VAL A 25 24.53 8.97 -5.83
N ARG A 26 24.60 7.71 -6.27
CA ARG A 26 24.74 7.40 -7.68
C ARG A 26 23.51 7.98 -8.37
N HIS A 27 23.71 9.07 -9.09
CA HIS A 27 22.73 9.62 -10.01
C HIS A 27 22.65 8.71 -11.23
N THR A 28 22.10 7.51 -11.07
CA THR A 28 21.57 6.77 -12.20
C THR A 28 20.25 7.44 -12.58
N PRO A 29 20.13 8.01 -13.80
CA PRO A 29 18.83 8.47 -14.26
C PRO A 29 17.87 7.28 -14.22
N ILE A 30 16.81 7.43 -13.44
CA ILE A 30 15.73 6.46 -13.40
C ILE A 30 15.16 6.43 -14.83
N PRO A 31 15.19 5.28 -15.54
CA PRO A 31 14.54 5.20 -16.84
C PRO A 31 13.08 5.59 -16.63
N GLN A 32 12.63 6.61 -17.36
CA GLN A 32 11.23 6.98 -17.39
C GLN A 32 10.49 5.81 -18.02
N VAL A 33 9.94 4.95 -17.16
CA VAL A 33 8.95 3.96 -17.58
C VAL A 33 7.80 4.75 -18.16
N GLU A 34 7.66 4.66 -19.48
CA GLU A 34 6.48 5.10 -20.21
C GLU A 34 5.28 4.58 -19.43
N SER A 35 4.44 5.51 -18.98
CA SER A 35 3.23 5.17 -18.25
C SER A 35 2.37 4.36 -19.22
N VAL A 36 2.38 3.04 -19.04
CA VAL A 36 1.44 2.15 -19.72
C VAL A 36 0.07 2.68 -19.34
N VAL A 37 -0.60 3.29 -20.32
CA VAL A 37 -1.99 3.72 -20.20
C VAL A 37 -2.76 2.43 -19.95
N MET A 38 -3.00 2.11 -18.67
CA MET A 38 -3.86 1.01 -18.31
C MET A 38 -5.21 1.28 -18.97
N PRO A 39 -5.82 0.30 -19.65
CA PRO A 39 -7.13 0.49 -20.23
C PRO A 39 -8.05 0.99 -19.12
N ALA A 40 -8.82 2.04 -19.42
CA ALA A 40 -9.74 2.65 -18.48
C ALA A 40 -10.50 1.53 -17.76
N ALA A 41 -10.30 1.44 -16.43
CA ALA A 41 -10.92 0.40 -15.63
C ALA A 41 -12.42 0.46 -15.90
N VAL A 42 -12.95 -0.57 -16.57
CA VAL A 42 -14.38 -0.69 -16.80
C VAL A 42 -15.01 -0.70 -15.42
N GLU A 43 -15.86 0.29 -15.12
CA GLU A 43 -16.54 0.34 -13.83
C GLU A 43 -17.47 -0.88 -13.75
N VAL A 44 -17.04 -1.90 -13.01
CA VAL A 44 -17.83 -3.10 -12.76
C VAL A 44 -18.98 -2.71 -11.85
N THR A 45 -20.18 -2.63 -12.42
CA THR A 45 -21.39 -2.29 -11.65
C THR A 45 -21.95 -3.51 -10.92
N PRO A 46 -22.65 -3.32 -9.79
CA PRO A 46 -23.27 -4.43 -9.05
C PRO A 46 -24.25 -5.26 -9.90
N ASP A 47 -25.00 -4.61 -10.81
CA ASP A 47 -25.90 -5.30 -11.73
C ASP A 47 -25.18 -6.27 -12.67
N MET A 48 -23.97 -5.92 -13.12
CA MET A 48 -23.15 -6.80 -13.94
C MET A 48 -22.69 -8.02 -13.14
N ILE A 49 -22.25 -7.79 -11.90
CA ILE A 49 -21.82 -8.88 -11.00
C ILE A 49 -23.00 -9.80 -10.71
N ALA A 50 -24.19 -9.25 -10.43
CA ALA A 50 -25.39 -10.04 -10.15
C ALA A 50 -25.80 -10.93 -11.33
N ARG A 51 -25.80 -10.39 -12.56
CA ARG A 51 -26.07 -11.19 -13.77
C ARG A 51 -25.04 -12.30 -13.94
N ARG A 52 -23.76 -11.99 -13.77
CA ARG A 52 -22.68 -12.97 -13.94
C ARG A 52 -22.67 -14.03 -12.83
N ALA A 53 -22.96 -13.65 -11.59
CA ALA A 53 -23.08 -14.56 -10.46
C ALA A 53 -24.26 -15.53 -10.65
N TYR A 54 -25.38 -15.05 -11.20
CA TYR A 54 -26.51 -15.89 -11.57
C TYR A 54 -26.13 -16.90 -12.66
N GLU A 55 -25.42 -16.48 -13.71
CA GLU A 55 -24.90 -17.39 -14.74
C GLU A 55 -24.01 -18.48 -14.13
N ILE A 56 -23.05 -18.11 -13.28
CA ILE A 56 -22.18 -19.06 -12.58
C ILE A 56 -23.01 -20.05 -11.74
N TRP A 57 -24.00 -19.54 -10.99
CA TRP A 57 -24.90 -20.37 -10.20
C TRP A 57 -25.70 -21.35 -11.07
N THR A 58 -26.21 -20.93 -12.23
CA THR A 58 -26.94 -21.84 -13.13
C THR A 58 -26.06 -22.94 -13.72
N MET A 59 -24.77 -22.68 -13.93
CA MET A 59 -23.84 -23.66 -14.54
C MET A 59 -23.24 -24.62 -13.52
N ARG A 60 -22.84 -24.12 -12.34
CA ARG A 60 -22.06 -24.87 -11.35
C ARG A 60 -22.78 -25.04 -10.01
N GLY A 61 -23.84 -24.27 -9.76
CA GLY A 61 -24.46 -24.17 -8.44
C GLY A 61 -23.54 -23.49 -7.42
N GLY A 62 -23.60 -23.91 -6.16
CA GLY A 62 -22.71 -23.41 -5.10
C GLY A 62 -23.32 -22.31 -4.24
N SER A 63 -22.49 -21.73 -3.38
CA SER A 63 -22.91 -20.65 -2.49
C SER A 63 -23.01 -19.32 -3.25
N GLU A 64 -23.95 -18.48 -2.84
CA GLU A 64 -24.16 -17.16 -3.43
C GLU A 64 -22.91 -16.28 -3.33
N ILE A 65 -22.25 -16.30 -2.17
CA ILE A 65 -21.05 -15.49 -1.90
C ILE A 65 -19.86 -15.90 -2.78
N ASP A 66 -19.66 -17.21 -2.97
CA ASP A 66 -18.58 -17.70 -3.84
C ASP A 66 -18.82 -17.28 -5.29
N ASN A 67 -20.06 -17.41 -5.76
CA ASN A 67 -20.44 -17.05 -7.12
C ASN A 67 -20.35 -15.54 -7.37
N TRP A 68 -20.71 -14.72 -6.38
CA TRP A 68 -20.56 -13.27 -6.43
C TRP A 68 -19.09 -12.86 -6.54
N THR A 69 -18.24 -13.47 -5.70
CA THR A 69 -16.79 -13.17 -5.68
C THR A 69 -16.11 -13.61 -6.97
N ALA A 70 -16.50 -14.77 -7.51
CA ALA A 70 -16.01 -15.26 -8.80
C ALA A 70 -16.43 -14.33 -9.95
N ALA A 71 -17.71 -13.91 -9.98
CA ALA A 71 -18.24 -12.99 -10.96
C ALA A 71 -17.51 -11.64 -10.96
N GLU A 72 -17.25 -11.07 -9.78
CA GLU A 72 -16.52 -9.80 -9.66
C GLU A 72 -15.08 -9.94 -10.20
N ASN A 73 -14.40 -11.04 -9.87
CA ASN A 73 -13.05 -11.30 -10.36
C ASN A 73 -13.01 -11.48 -11.88
N GLU A 74 -13.96 -12.22 -12.46
CA GLU A 74 -14.03 -12.40 -13.91
C GLU A 74 -14.25 -11.06 -14.64
N LEU A 75 -15.17 -10.23 -14.14
CA LEU A 75 -15.48 -8.93 -14.74
C LEU A 75 -14.34 -7.91 -14.60
N ARG A 76 -13.52 -8.03 -13.54
CA ARG A 76 -12.36 -7.16 -13.31
C ARG A 76 -11.10 -7.65 -14.04
N ALA A 77 -11.04 -8.94 -14.38
CA ALA A 77 -9.94 -9.55 -15.12
C ALA A 77 -10.13 -9.54 -16.65
N ALA A 78 -11.36 -9.29 -17.12
CA ALA A 78 -11.71 -9.15 -18.54
C ALA A 78 -11.35 -7.75 -19.07
#